data_AF-A0A285Q6G6-F1
#
_entry.id   AF-A0A285Q6G6-F1
#
_cell.length_a   1.000
_cell.length_b   1.000
_cell.length_c   1.000
_cell.angle_alpha   90.00
_cell.angle_beta   90.00
_cell.angle_gamma   90.00
#
_symmetry.space_group_name_H-M   'P 1'
#
loop_
_entity.id
_entity.type
_entity.pdbx_description
1 polymer ?
#
loop_
_entity_poly.entity_id
_entity_poly.type
_entity_poly.pdbx_seq_one_letter_code
_entity_poly.pdbx_strand_id
1 'polypeptide(L)' 'MLVPSHFREENQEKLQQYIKEYSFGVLVVADNDGIDANHLPL' A
#
# COMPACT_ATOMS: atom_id res chain seq x y z
N MET A 1 -8.29 6.22 6.63
CA MET A 1 -7.12 7.08 6.40
C MET A 1 -7.55 8.32 5.64
N LEU A 2 -7.15 9.51 6.08
CA LEU A 2 -7.34 10.75 5.33
C LEU A 2 -6.15 10.89 4.37
N VAL A 3 -6.38 10.72 3.07
CA VAL A 3 -5.34 10.95 2.04
C VAL A 3 -5.56 12.35 1.45
N PRO A 4 -4.57 13.26 1.56
CA PRO A 4 -4.68 14.58 0.95
C PRO A 4 -4.92 14.50 -0.56
N SER A 5 -5.76 15.38 -1.10
CA SER A 5 -6.23 15.29 -2.50
C SER A 5 -5.11 15.25 -3.55
N HIS A 6 -3.98 15.88 -3.28
CA HIS A 6 -2.83 15.89 -4.19
C HIS A 6 -2.03 14.58 -4.21
N PHE A 7 -2.21 13.72 -3.20
CA PHE A 7 -1.66 12.37 -3.15
C PHE A 7 -2.67 11.32 -3.62
N ARG A 8 -3.91 11.72 -3.93
CA ARG A 8 -4.96 10.81 -4.36
C ARG A 8 -4.79 10.49 -5.84
N GLU A 9 -4.20 9.33 -6.13
CA GLU A 9 -4.17 8.76 -7.48
C GLU A 9 -5.27 7.70 -7.59
N GLU A 10 -6.14 7.84 -8.60
CA GLU A 10 -7.27 6.92 -8.86
C GLU A 10 -7.11 6.18 -10.19
N ASN A 11 -6.12 6.52 -11.01
CA ASN A 11 -5.83 5.81 -12.24
C ASN A 11 -5.16 4.45 -11.93
N GLN A 12 -5.90 3.37 -12.18
CA GLN A 12 -5.49 2.01 -11.91
C GLN A 12 -4.20 1.60 -12.65
N GLU A 13 -3.99 2.06 -13.90
CA GLU A 13 -2.79 1.73 -14.66
C GLU A 13 -1.54 2.36 -14.03
N LYS A 14 -1.66 3.61 -13.60
CA LYS A 14 -0.57 4.35 -12.95
C LYS A 14 -0.25 3.77 -11.57
N LEU A 15 -1.27 3.35 -10.82
CA LEU A 15 -1.08 2.64 -9.54
C LEU A 15 -0.33 1.31 -9.74
N GLN A 16 -0.68 0.53 -10.77
CA GLN A 16 0.02 -0.72 -11.09
C GLN A 16 1.48 -0.48 -11.51
N GLN A 17 1.77 0.61 -12.23
CA GLN A 17 3.14 1.00 -12.56
C GLN A 17 3.95 1.29 -11.29
N TYR A 18 3.41 2.06 -10.34
CA TYR A 18 4.08 2.33 -9.07
C TYR A 18 4.38 1.06 -8.27
N ILE A 19 3.46 0.10 -8.22
CA ILE A 19 3.70 -1.17 -7.52
C ILE A 19 4.86 -1.95 -8.16
N LYS A 20 4.98 -1.92 -9.49
CA LYS A 20 6.08 -2.60 -10.21
C LYS A 20 7.42 -1.89 -9.99
N GLU A 21 7.42 -0.57 -10.06
CA GLU A 21 8.62 0.27 -9.94
C GLU A 21 9.16 0.30 -8.51
N TYR A 22 8.27 0.29 -7.52
CA TYR A 22 8.59 0.30 -6.09
C TYR A 22 8.17 -1.03 -5.47
N SER A 23 8.94 -2.08 -5.71
CA SER A 23 8.59 -3.46 -5.31
C SER A 23 8.64 -3.71 -3.80
N PHE A 24 8.92 -2.70 -2.97
CA PHE A 24 8.94 -2.81 -1.51
C PHE A 24 7.56 -2.47 -0.95
N GLY A 25 6.81 -3.49 -0.55
CA GLY A 25 5.48 -3.36 0.04
C GLY A 25 5.45 -3.80 1.51
N VAL A 26 4.48 -3.28 2.26
CA VAL A 26 4.17 -3.74 3.63
C VAL A 26 2.85 -4.49 3.58
N LEU A 27 2.83 -5.71 4.10
CA LEU A 27 1.59 -6.44 4.30
C LEU A 27 1.01 -6.03 5.66
N VAL A 28 -0.16 -5.41 5.63
CA VAL A 28 -0.90 -5.02 6.83
C VAL A 28 -2.08 -5.97 6.99
N VAL A 29 -2.13 -6.68 8.13
CA VAL A 29 -3.25 -7.54 8.51
C VAL A 29 -3.91 -6.92 9.73
N ALA A 30 -5.24 -6.81 9.72
CA ALA A 30 -6.00 -6.32 10.87
C ALA A 30 -7.04 -7.38 11.26
N ASP A 31 -6.97 -7.82 12.52
CA ASP A 31 -7.93 -8.74 13.12
C ASP A 31 -8.44 -8.20 14.47
N ASN A 32 -9.16 -9.02 15.23
CA ASN A 32 -9.72 -8.61 16.52
C ASN A 32 -8.63 -8.37 17.59
N ASP A 33 -7.40 -8.84 17.38
CA ASP A 33 -6.26 -8.69 18.30
C ASP A 33 -5.35 -7.49 17.93
N GLY A 34 -5.54 -6.87 16.76
CA GLY A 34 -4.89 -5.61 16.41
C GLY A 34 -4.43 -5.53 14.95
N ILE A 35 -3.45 -4.66 14.70
CA ILE A 35 -2.83 -4.50 13.38
C ILE A 35 -1.43 -5.09 13.43
N ASP A 36 -1.16 -6.09 12.60
CA ASP A 36 0.19 -6.61 12.34
C ASP A 36 0.70 -6.08 10.99
N ALA A 37 1.95 -5.63 10.95
CA ALA A 37 2.59 -5.05 9.79
C ALA A 37 3.92 -5.73 9.54
N ASN A 38 3.92 -6.74 8.65
CA ASN A 38 5.12 -7.48 8.30
C ASN A 38 5.74 -6.94 7.00
N HIS A 39 7.06 -6.77 7.01
CA HIS A 39 7.83 -6.51 5.81
C HIS A 39 7.93 -7.80 5.00
N LEU A 40 7.56 -7.76 3.73
CA LEU A 40 7.71 -8.91 2.85
C LEU A 40 9.12 -8.85 2.22
N PRO A 41 9.99 -9.87 2.41
CA PRO A 41 11.20 -9.96 1.62
C PRO A 41 10.83 -10.30 0.17
N LEU A 42 11.49 -9.63 -0.78
CA LEU A 42 11.49 -9.97 -2.20
C LEU A 42 12.41 -11.16 -2.47
#